data_AF-A0A7X6VWX1-F1
#
_entry.id   AF-A0A7X6VWX1-F1
#
_cell.length_a   1.000
_cell.length_b   1.000
_cell.length_c   1.000
_cell.angle_alpha   90.00
_cell.angle_beta   90.00
_cell.angle_gamma   90.00
#
_symmetry.space_group_name_H-M   'P 1'
#
loop_
_entity.id
_entity.type
_entity.pdbx_description
1 polymer ?
#
loop_
_entity_poly.entity_id
_entity_poly.type
_entity_poly.pdbx_seq_one_letter_code
_entity_poly.pdbx_strand_id
1 'polypeptide(L)' 'MFAKKQNNFKSPDLNKMQEVIINARTRIYVEKGLDPEEAKERYLERLENRRA' A
#
# COMPACT_ATOMS: atom_id res chain seq x y z
N MET A 1 12.67 5.50 -36.05
CA MET A 1 12.06 6.35 -35.01
C MET A 1 11.52 5.45 -33.91
N PHE A 2 12.18 5.38 -32.75
CA PHE A 2 11.73 4.56 -31.63
C PHE A 2 10.66 5.33 -30.86
N ALA A 3 9.39 5.05 -31.16
CA ALA A 3 8.26 5.55 -30.38
C ALA A 3 8.32 4.91 -28.98
N LYS A 4 8.94 5.63 -28.05
CA LYS A 4 8.99 5.27 -26.63
C LYS A 4 7.55 5.29 -26.12
N LYS A 5 6.91 4.12 -26.01
CA LYS A 5 5.57 4.01 -25.41
C LYS A 5 5.66 4.59 -24.01
N GLN A 6 5.13 5.78 -23.82
CA GLN A 6 5.09 6.45 -22.54
C GLN A 6 4.20 5.57 -21.65
N ASN A 7 4.81 4.81 -20.74
CA ASN A 7 4.07 4.07 -19.74
C ASN A 7 3.25 5.09 -18.98
N ASN A 8 1.94 5.10 -19.22
CA ASN A 8 0.99 5.94 -18.51
C ASN A 8 0.87 5.38 -17.10
N PHE A 9 1.87 5.70 -16.26
CA PHE A 9 1.91 5.30 -14.87
C PHE A 9 0.85 6.12 -14.14
N LYS A 10 -0.39 5.61 -14.14
CA LYS A 10 -1.45 6.11 -13.29
C LYS A 10 -1.03 5.81 -11.85
N SER A 11 -0.43 6.81 -11.22
CA SER A 11 -0.15 6.74 -9.78
C SER A 11 -1.50 6.53 -9.07
N PRO A 12 -1.60 5.60 -8.11
CA PRO A 12 -2.83 5.41 -7.35
C PRO A 12 -3.27 6.72 -6.71
N ASP A 13 -4.55 7.08 -6.83
CA ASP A 13 -5.10 8.29 -6.22
C ASP A 13 -5.08 8.13 -4.69
N LEU A 14 -4.17 8.83 -4.01
CA LEU A 14 -4.07 8.80 -2.54
C LEU A 14 -5.37 9.24 -1.85
N ASN A 15 -6.20 10.06 -2.51
CA ASN A 15 -7.53 10.48 -2.03
C ASN A 15 -8.52 9.30 -1.89
N LYS A 16 -8.28 8.20 -2.63
CA LYS A 16 -9.08 6.97 -2.54
C LYS A 16 -8.47 5.96 -1.56
N MET A 17 -7.40 6.33 -0.88
CA MET A 17 -6.71 5.50 0.07
C MET A 17 -6.92 6.02 1.50
N GLN A 18 -6.87 5.12 2.46
CA GLN A 18 -6.92 5.36 3.89
C GLN A 18 -5.53 5.12 4.48
N GLU A 19 -5.02 6.10 5.20
CA GLU A 19 -3.77 5.99 5.96
C GLU A 19 -4.04 5.19 7.24
N VAL A 20 -3.35 4.06 7.40
CA VAL A 20 -3.39 3.22 8.59
C VAL A 20 -2.03 3.30 9.27
N ILE A 21 -2.03 3.77 10.50
CA ILE A 21 -0.83 3.93 11.32
C ILE A 21 -0.62 2.62 12.10
N ILE A 22 0.43 1.87 11.77
CA ILE A 22 0.78 0.62 12.46
C ILE A 22 1.60 0.92 13.71
N ASN A 23 2.58 1.82 13.59
CA ASN A 23 3.42 2.30 14.69
C ASN A 23 3.95 3.71 14.38
N ALA A 24 4.78 4.29 15.26
CA ALA A 24 5.30 5.64 15.09
C ALA A 24 6.13 5.86 13.80
N ARG A 25 6.68 4.79 13.20
CA ARG A 25 7.54 4.83 12.02
C ARG A 25 6.90 4.22 10.76
N THR A 26 5.82 3.46 10.90
CA THR A 26 5.22 2.66 9.83
C THR A 26 3.79 3.08 9.59
N ARG A 27 3.54 3.57 8.38
CA ARG A 27 2.21 3.91 7.88
C ARG A 27 1.98 3.17 6.58
N ILE A 28 0.80 2.60 6.42
CA ILE A 28 0.38 1.92 5.20
C ILE A 28 -0.83 2.64 4.62
N TYR A 29 -0.97 2.57 3.29
CA TYR A 29 -2.13 3.10 2.59
C TYR A 29 -2.93 1.92 2.05
N VAL A 30 -4.19 1.83 2.44
CA VAL A 30 -5.14 0.81 1.97
C VAL A 30 -6.31 1.47 1.27
N GLU A 31 -7.12 0.74 0.50
CA GLU A 31 -8.29 1.35 -0.12
C GLU A 31 -9.30 1.82 0.94
N LYS A 32 -9.94 2.95 0.65
CA LYS A 32 -10.91 3.56 1.55
C LYS A 32 -12.14 2.65 1.69
N GLY A 33 -12.34 2.07 2.87
CA GLY A 33 -13.42 1.14 3.17
C GLY A 33 -12.97 -0.26 3.60
N LEU A 34 -11.67 -0.57 3.54
CA LEU A 34 -11.13 -1.74 4.22
C LEU A 34 -10.89 -1.47 5.71
N ASP A 35 -11.02 -2.54 6.50
CA ASP A 35 -10.77 -2.48 7.94
C ASP A 35 -9.28 -2.23 8.24
N PRO A 36 -8.95 -1.17 9.00
CA PRO A 36 -7.57 -0.86 9.38
C PRO A 36 -6.87 -1.98 10.14
N GLU A 37 -7.62 -2.78 10.92
CA GLU A 37 -7.09 -3.89 11.70
C GLU A 37 -6.66 -5.04 10.80
N GLU A 38 -7.50 -5.48 9.86
CA GLU A 38 -7.15 -6.53 8.88
C GLU A 38 -5.93 -6.11 8.04
N ALA A 39 -5.89 -4.83 7.63
CA ALA A 39 -4.76 -4.26 6.90
C ALA A 39 -3.45 -4.35 7.69
N LYS A 40 -3.51 -4.09 9.01
CA LYS A 40 -2.37 -4.18 9.92
C LYS A 40 -1.93 -5.63 10.10
N GLU A 41 -2.85 -6.54 10.34
CA GLU A 41 -2.56 -7.98 10.49
C GLU A 41 -1.88 -8.54 9.25
N ARG A 42 -2.44 -8.27 8.07
CA ARG A 42 -1.87 -8.68 6.78
C ARG A 42 -0.45 -8.12 6.57
N TYR A 43 -0.18 -6.90 7.03
CA TYR A 43 1.15 -6.33 6.98
C TYR A 43 2.13 -7.06 7.91
N LEU A 44 1.70 -7.37 9.14
CA LEU A 44 2.51 -8.09 10.12
C LEU A 44 2.83 -9.51 9.66
N GLU A 45 1.82 -10.24 9.16
CA GLU A 45 1.98 -11.59 8.62
C GLU A 45 3.00 -11.62 7.47
N ARG A 46 2.93 -10.65 6.55
CA ARG A 46 3.94 -10.51 5.47
C ARG A 46 5.34 -10.24 6.02
N LEU A 47 5.45 -9.54 7.14
CA LEU A 47 6.74 -9.19 7.74
C LEU A 47 7.36 -10.39 8.46
N GLU A 48 6.55 -11.24 9.09
CA GLU A 48 6.95 -12.53 9.63
C GLU A 48 7.40 -13.49 8.52
N ASN A 49 6.60 -13.63 7.46
CA ASN A 49 6.92 -14.49 6.31
C ASN A 49 8.20 -14.07 5.56
N ARG A 50 8.65 -12.82 5.69
CA ARG A 50 9.94 -12.36 5.11
C ARG A 50 11.14 -12.74 6.00
N ARG A 51 10.92 -12.96 7.29
CA ARG A 51 11.97 -13.31 8.26
C ARG A 51 12.21 -14.82 8.39
N ALA A 52 11.22 -15.64 8.01
CA ALA A 52 11.34 -17.10 7.90
C ALA A 52 12.16 -17.49 6.65
#